data_AF-A0A3B0MRH7-F1
#
_entry.id   AF-A0A3B0MRH7-F1
#
_cell.length_a   1.000
_cell.length_b   1.000
_cell.length_c   1.000
_cell.angle_alpha   90.00
_cell.angle_beta   90.00
_cell.angle_gamma   90.00
#
_symmetry.space_group_name_H-M   'P 1'
#
loop_
_entity.id
_entity.type
_entity.pdbx_description
1 polymer ?
#
loop_
_entity_poly.entity_id
_entity_poly.type
_entity_poly.pdbx_seq_one_letter_code
_entity_poly.pdbx_strand_id
1 'polypeptide(L)' 'MKAHAFSARVPHAHYKFKAGVDLIVSDRLTDEISDVEDKVFARDLFGAD' A
#
# COMPACT_ATOMS: atom_id res chain seq x y z
N MET A 1 -13.90 -11.11 -21.80
CA MET A 1 -13.99 -10.45 -20.47
C MET A 1 -13.48 -9.02 -20.64
N LYS A 2 -14.29 -7.98 -20.37
CA LYS A 2 -13.85 -6.58 -20.50
C LYS A 2 -13.26 -6.11 -19.16
N ALA A 3 -11.97 -5.76 -19.16
CA ALA A 3 -11.34 -5.11 -18.02
C ALA A 3 -11.96 -3.71 -17.85
N HIS A 4 -12.51 -3.44 -16.66
CA HIS A 4 -12.92 -2.09 -16.27
C HIS A 4 -11.72 -1.44 -15.59
N ALA A 5 -11.30 -0.29 -16.10
CA ALA A 5 -10.27 0.52 -15.45
C ALA A 5 -10.91 1.32 -14.32
N PHE A 6 -10.25 1.35 -13.16
CA PHE A 6 -10.59 2.28 -12.10
C PHE A 6 -9.81 3.57 -12.29
N SER A 7 -10.48 4.72 -12.15
CA SER A 7 -9.81 6.02 -12.09
C SER A 7 -9.25 6.20 -10.68
N ALA A 8 -8.01 5.77 -10.49
CA ALA A 8 -7.27 5.97 -9.25
C ALA A 8 -6.35 7.18 -9.37
N ARG A 9 -6.26 7.98 -8.30
CA ARG A 9 -5.22 9.00 -8.19
C ARG A 9 -3.90 8.30 -7.88
N VAL A 10 -2.88 8.56 -8.69
CA VAL A 10 -1.51 8.04 -8.47
C VAL A 10 -0.63 9.19 -7.96
N PRO A 11 -0.29 9.25 -6.66
CA PRO A 11 0.58 10.30 -6.14
C PRO A 11 2.02 10.08 -6.62
N HIS A 12 2.70 11.16 -7.02
CA HIS A 12 4.11 11.10 -7.44
C HIS A 12 5.11 10.99 -6.28
N ALA A 13 4.65 11.12 -5.03
CA ALA A 13 5.51 11.13 -3.87
C ALA A 13 4.97 10.22 -2.77
N HIS A 14 5.82 9.33 -2.26
CA HIS A 14 5.49 8.31 -1.28
C HIS A 14 4.95 8.91 0.03
N TYR A 15 5.53 10.01 0.52
CA TYR A 15 5.03 10.68 1.73
C TYR A 15 3.62 11.25 1.55
N LYS A 16 3.28 11.77 0.36
CA LYS A 16 1.92 12.28 0.07
C LYS A 16 0.92 11.14 -0.01
N PHE A 17 1.33 9.99 -0.54
CA PHE A 17 0.51 8.79 -0.56
C PHE A 17 0.24 8.30 0.87
N LYS A 18 1.32 8.03 1.63
CA LYS A 18 1.22 7.54 3.01
C LYS A 18 0.37 8.45 3.90
N ALA A 19 0.55 9.77 3.84
CA ALA A 19 -0.22 10.70 4.67
C ALA A 19 -1.70 10.83 4.23
N GLY A 20 -2.01 10.51 2.97
CA GLY A 20 -3.33 10.75 2.38
C GLY A 20 -4.28 9.55 2.39
N VAL A 21 -3.91 8.45 3.06
CA VAL A 21 -4.70 7.22 3.12
C VAL A 21 -4.87 6.73 4.55
N ASP A 22 -6.06 6.20 4.81
CA ASP A 22 -6.43 5.58 6.10
C ASP A 22 -6.01 4.10 6.18
N LEU A 23 -5.86 3.44 5.03
CA LEU A 23 -5.47 2.03 4.93
C LEU A 23 -4.60 1.81 3.70
N ILE A 24 -3.50 1.09 3.89
CA ILE A 24 -2.64 0.57 2.82
C ILE A 24 -2.83 -0.94 2.77
N VAL A 25 -3.13 -1.48 1.59
CA VAL A 25 -3.14 -2.92 1.35
C VAL A 25 -1.92 -3.27 0.52
N SER A 26 -1.08 -4.17 1.03
CA SER A 26 0.08 -4.68 0.30
C SER A 26 0.14 -6.20 0.37
N ASP A 27 0.88 -6.79 -0.56
CA ASP A 27 1.20 -8.22 -0.49
C ASP A 27 2.15 -8.51 0.68
N ARG A 28 3.13 -7.63 0.90
CA ARG A 28 4.21 -7.76 1.89
C ARG A 28 4.50 -6.46 2.62
N LEU A 29 5.01 -6.55 3.84
CA LEU A 29 5.60 -5.42 4.54
C LEU A 29 7.03 -5.22 4.03
N THR A 30 7.42 -3.97 3.76
CA THR A 30 8.77 -3.60 3.32
C THR A 30 9.25 -2.37 4.07
N ASP A 31 10.56 -2.10 4.04
CA ASP A 31 11.15 -0.91 4.65
C ASP A 31 10.55 0.40 4.13
N GLU A 32 10.00 0.39 2.91
CA GLU A 32 9.36 1.56 2.33
C GLU A 32 8.03 1.94 3.00
N ILE A 33 7.42 1.05 3.79
CA ILE A 33 6.13 1.30 4.46
C ILE A 33 6.15 0.97 5.96
N SER A 34 7.32 0.65 6.51
CA SER A 34 7.50 0.32 7.93
C SER A 34 7.20 1.49 8.87
N ASP A 35 7.37 2.73 8.40
CA ASP A 35 7.03 3.97 9.11
C ASP A 35 5.52 4.21 9.27
N VAL A 36 4.67 3.40 8.62
CA VAL A 36 3.21 3.48 8.66
C VAL A 36 2.56 2.12 8.87
N GLU A 37 3.27 1.18 9.52
CA GLU A 37 2.82 -0.20 9.75
C GLU A 37 1.45 -0.28 10.45
N ASP A 38 1.12 0.67 11.31
CA ASP A 38 -0.15 0.77 12.04
C ASP A 38 -1.39 0.82 11.15
N LYS A 39 -1.22 1.19 9.88
CA LYS A 39 -2.27 1.24 8.86
C LYS A 39 -1.98 0.41 7.62
N VAL A 40 -1.07 -0.55 7.70
CA VAL A 40 -0.79 -1.51 6.63
C VAL A 40 -1.49 -2.83 6.94
N PHE A 41 -2.42 -3.22 6.07
CA PHE A 41 -2.92 -4.59 6.03
C PHE A 41 -2.13 -5.39 5.00
N ALA A 42 -1.14 -6.14 5.47
CA ALA A 42 -0.33 -7.02 4.63
C ALA A 42 -0.85 -8.46 4.72
N ARG A 43 -0.84 -9.15 3.58
CA ARG A 43 -1.08 -10.60 3.50
C ARG A 43 0.21 -11.40 3.74
N ASP A 44 1.07 -10.89 4.61
CA ASP A 44 2.34 -11.52 4.92
C ASP A 44 2.14 -12.65 5.93
N LEU A 45 2.19 -13.89 5.44
CA LEU A 45 2.00 -15.09 6.25
C LEU A 45 3.31 -15.62 6.84
N PHE A 46 4.47 -15.14 6.38
CA PHE A 46 5.77 -15.74 6.72
C PHE A 46 6.85 -14.76 7.15
N GLY A 47 6.62 -13.44 7.07
CA GLY A 47 7.61 -12.42 7.44
C GLY A 47 8.89 -12.54 6.60
N ALA A 48 8.78 -13.19 5.44
CA ALA A 48 9.89 -13.58 4.61
C ALA A 48 9.81 -12.79 3.32
N ASP A 49 10.81 -11.93 3.14
CA ASP A 49 11.19 -11.40 1.84
C ASP A 49 11.37 -12.55 0.81
#